data_AF-A0A5D0V0C1-F1
#
_entry.id   AF-A0A5D0V0C1-F1
#
_cell.length_a   1.000
_cell.length_b   1.000
_cell.length_c   1.000
_cell.angle_alpha   90.00
_cell.angle_beta   90.00
_cell.angle_gamma   90.00
#
_symmetry.space_group_name_H-M   'P 1'
#
loop_
_entity.id
_entity.type
_entity.pdbx_description
1 polymer ?
#
loop_
_entity_poly.entity_id
_entity_poly.type
_entity_poly.pdbx_seq_one_letter_code
_entity_poly.pdbx_strand_id
1 'polypeptide(L)'
;MAELLEDGDIYFLYRPRVEEEHVDSLEEVQRLLVVMHPWHGRHLRLLVVGRKRLPDISEHDRFWAFVEEVVDRPEQLHEALQARVYRTSTRGRRRQPPARPAAEGAYVIARHDDHTHLAYELELPMRLGEAQHELSIEPEASYIVTVKNPQAPSPPGVGLARSQKVKLPAPLQQKFHGRRFAPLDPPGFLDHPGTELVLIGAAHDASQELRVDLDAEVDRAERSTIFGDLRISRRDRPVAPLFEGRWA
;
A
#
# COMPACT_ATOMS: atom_id res chain seq x y z
N MET A 1 -20.81 10.11 -11.45
CA MET A 1 -20.09 9.03 -12.15
C MET A 1 -18.64 9.21 -11.80
N ALA A 2 -17.97 8.13 -11.40
CA ALA A 2 -16.56 8.19 -11.08
C ALA A 2 -15.74 8.47 -12.36
N GLU A 3 -14.72 9.30 -12.24
CA GLU A 3 -13.73 9.55 -13.29
C GLU A 3 -12.45 8.79 -12.95
N LEU A 4 -12.06 7.86 -13.81
CA LEU A 4 -10.82 7.11 -13.66
C LEU A 4 -9.61 8.04 -13.80
N LEU A 5 -8.72 8.01 -12.80
CA LEU A 5 -7.49 8.80 -12.78
C LEU A 5 -6.24 7.95 -13.03
N GLU A 6 -6.23 6.70 -12.56
CA GLU A 6 -5.13 5.75 -12.72
C GLU A 6 -5.62 4.32 -12.45
N ASP A 7 -5.00 3.34 -13.08
CA ASP A 7 -5.22 1.90 -12.91
C ASP A 7 -3.86 1.17 -12.88
N GLY A 8 -3.84 -0.04 -12.30
CA GLY A 8 -2.62 -0.83 -12.21
C GLY A 8 -2.70 -2.07 -11.34
N ASP A 9 -1.55 -2.72 -11.16
CA ASP A 9 -1.41 -3.86 -10.25
C ASP A 9 -1.18 -3.38 -8.81
N ILE A 10 -1.78 -4.06 -7.84
CA ILE A 10 -1.59 -3.82 -6.41
C ILE A 10 -1.17 -5.10 -5.69
N TYR A 11 -0.17 -4.96 -4.82
CA TYR A 11 0.39 -6.06 -4.07
C TYR A 11 0.45 -5.75 -2.59
N PHE A 12 -0.07 -6.65 -1.76
CA PHE A 12 -0.03 -6.54 -0.31
C PHE A 12 1.07 -7.44 0.25
N LEU A 13 1.98 -6.87 1.02
CA LEU A 13 3.05 -7.60 1.70
C LEU A 13 3.10 -7.23 3.18
N TYR A 14 3.48 -8.16 4.04
CA TYR A 14 3.80 -7.84 5.44
C TYR A 14 5.28 -8.07 5.73
N ARG A 15 5.81 -7.30 6.66
CA ARG A 15 7.16 -7.48 7.19
C ARG A 15 7.08 -8.09 8.58
N PRO A 16 7.70 -9.25 8.84
CA PRO A 16 7.82 -9.79 10.20
C PRO A 16 8.63 -8.87 11.13
N ARG A 17 8.49 -9.05 12.44
CA ARG A 17 9.32 -8.38 13.45
C ARG A 17 10.79 -8.78 13.31
N VAL A 18 11.67 -7.98 13.91
CA VAL A 18 13.11 -8.22 13.90
C VAL A 18 13.41 -9.48 14.73
N GLU A 19 14.21 -10.40 14.17
CA GLU A 19 14.45 -11.78 14.63
C GLU A 19 13.26 -12.74 14.51
N GLU A 20 12.18 -12.35 13.84
CA GLU A 20 10.96 -13.16 13.80
C GLU A 20 10.86 -13.98 12.51
N GLU A 21 11.39 -15.21 12.52
CA GLU A 21 11.36 -16.07 11.33
C GLU A 21 10.00 -16.71 11.09
N HIS A 22 9.15 -16.88 12.10
CA HIS A 22 7.83 -17.49 11.95
C HIS A 22 6.78 -16.48 12.37
N VAL A 23 5.74 -16.33 11.57
CA VAL A 23 4.58 -15.49 11.89
C VAL A 23 3.40 -16.44 11.95
N ASP A 24 2.65 -16.36 13.04
CA ASP A 24 1.42 -17.08 13.31
C ASP A 24 0.28 -16.10 13.64
N SER A 25 0.57 -14.79 13.80
CA SER A 25 -0.42 -13.75 14.07
C SER A 25 0.04 -12.34 13.70
N LEU A 26 -0.90 -11.38 13.72
CA LEU A 26 -0.63 -9.95 13.57
C LEU A 26 0.34 -9.38 14.62
N GLU A 27 0.52 -10.05 15.76
CA GLU A 27 1.46 -9.60 16.79
C GLU A 27 2.90 -9.64 16.29
N GLU A 28 3.27 -10.65 15.50
CA GLU A 28 4.60 -10.85 14.93
C GLU A 28 4.85 -10.01 13.67
N VAL A 29 3.82 -9.36 13.14
CA VAL A 29 3.97 -8.41 12.03
C VAL A 29 4.57 -7.10 12.55
N GLN A 30 5.54 -6.55 11.82
CA GLN A 30 6.12 -5.23 12.05
C GLN A 30 5.34 -4.15 11.31
N ARG A 31 5.07 -4.35 10.01
CA ARG A 31 4.43 -3.38 9.12
C ARG A 31 3.67 -4.08 7.99
N LEU A 32 2.57 -3.46 7.56
CA LEU A 32 1.90 -3.75 6.29
C LEU A 32 2.45 -2.81 5.22
N LEU A 33 2.75 -3.38 4.05
CA LEU A 33 3.30 -2.74 2.88
C LEU A 33 2.33 -2.92 1.71
N VAL A 34 2.18 -1.90 0.89
CA VAL A 34 1.40 -1.95 -0.34
C VAL A 34 2.30 -1.51 -1.48
N VAL A 35 2.46 -2.32 -2.52
CA VAL A 35 3.14 -1.92 -3.74
C VAL A 35 2.10 -1.66 -4.81
N MET A 36 2.22 -0.52 -5.50
CA MET A 36 1.36 -0.15 -6.62
C MET A 36 2.22 -0.01 -7.88
N HIS A 37 1.76 -0.62 -8.97
CA HIS A 37 2.40 -0.54 -10.28
C HIS A 37 1.36 -0.07 -11.31
N PRO A 38 1.31 1.22 -11.63
CA PRO A 38 0.35 1.74 -12.60
C PRO A 38 0.66 1.23 -14.01
N TRP A 39 -0.32 0.68 -14.73
CA TRP A 39 -0.10 0.08 -16.06
C TRP A 39 0.36 1.09 -17.12
N HIS A 40 -0.09 2.33 -16.98
CA HIS A 40 0.30 3.45 -17.84
C HIS A 40 1.33 4.38 -17.17
N GLY A 41 1.78 4.02 -15.97
CA GLY A 41 2.75 4.77 -15.19
C GLY A 41 4.19 4.36 -15.48
N ARG A 42 5.12 5.12 -14.92
CA ARG A 42 6.56 4.85 -15.04
C ARG A 42 7.20 4.28 -13.78
N HIS A 43 6.51 4.36 -12.65
CA HIS A 43 7.10 4.14 -11.34
C HIS A 43 6.34 3.08 -10.55
N LEU A 44 7.07 2.21 -9.88
CA LEU A 44 6.52 1.38 -8.80
C LEU A 44 6.59 2.18 -7.51
N ARG A 45 5.50 2.14 -6.73
CA ARG A 45 5.36 2.90 -5.49
C ARG A 45 5.22 1.94 -4.33
N LEU A 46 6.09 2.05 -3.33
CA LEU A 46 5.98 1.30 -2.07
C LEU A 46 5.38 2.21 -1.01
N LEU A 47 4.19 1.85 -0.55
CA LEU A 47 3.49 2.49 0.55
C LEU A 47 3.67 1.66 1.83
N VAL A 48 3.75 2.37 2.96
CA VAL A 48 3.72 1.78 4.30
C VAL A 48 2.43 2.22 4.99
N VAL A 49 1.64 1.26 5.45
CA VAL A 49 0.46 1.53 6.27
C VAL A 49 0.93 1.71 7.72
N GLY A 50 0.48 2.78 8.38
CA GLY A 50 0.88 3.14 9.74
C GLY A 50 0.37 2.17 10.82
N ARG A 51 -0.56 1.29 10.44
CA ARG A 51 -1.02 0.14 11.22
C ARG A 51 -0.60 -1.16 10.53
N LYS A 52 -0.68 -2.27 11.25
CA LYS A 52 -0.30 -3.59 10.73
C LYS A 52 -1.37 -4.22 9.82
N ARG A 53 -2.49 -3.54 9.62
CA ARG A 53 -3.67 -3.97 8.85
C ARG A 53 -4.25 -2.77 8.09
N LEU A 54 -5.09 -3.02 7.08
CA LEU A 54 -5.86 -1.98 6.41
C LEU A 54 -6.98 -1.44 7.32
N PRO A 55 -7.51 -0.23 7.03
CA PRO A 55 -8.67 0.28 7.74
C PRO A 55 -9.86 -0.67 7.61
N ASP A 56 -10.57 -0.91 8.71
CA ASP A 56 -11.86 -1.57 8.67
C ASP A 56 -12.89 -0.66 7.99
N ILE A 57 -13.63 -1.23 7.04
CA ILE A 57 -14.60 -0.52 6.22
C ILE A 57 -15.90 -0.26 6.99
N SER A 58 -16.35 -1.24 7.78
CA SER A 58 -17.60 -1.17 8.54
C SER A 58 -17.51 -0.17 9.69
N GLU A 59 -16.33 -0.06 10.30
CA GLU A 59 -16.04 0.88 11.39
C GLU A 59 -15.61 2.27 10.88
N HIS A 60 -15.48 2.44 9.55
CA HIS A 60 -14.95 3.65 8.92
C HIS A 60 -13.60 4.08 9.54
N ASP A 61 -12.73 3.10 9.76
CA ASP A 61 -11.42 3.31 10.36
C ASP A 61 -10.58 4.27 9.49
N ARG A 62 -9.69 5.02 10.14
CA ARG A 62 -8.84 6.04 9.47
C ARG A 62 -7.39 5.83 9.82
N PHE A 63 -6.61 5.31 8.88
CA PHE A 63 -5.20 5.04 9.09
C PHE A 63 -4.30 5.94 8.26
N TRP A 64 -3.22 6.40 8.88
CA TRP A 64 -2.12 7.02 8.18
C TRP A 64 -1.41 5.99 7.30
N ALA A 65 -1.01 6.40 6.11
CA ALA A 65 -0.05 5.71 5.28
C ALA A 65 0.95 6.71 4.71
N PHE A 66 2.06 6.26 4.16
CA PHE A 66 2.97 7.14 3.44
C PHE A 66 3.73 6.40 2.36
N VAL A 67 4.16 7.14 1.34
CA VAL A 67 5.03 6.62 0.29
C VAL A 67 6.46 6.48 0.85
N GLU A 68 6.96 5.27 0.99
CA GLU A 68 8.33 4.99 1.45
C GLU A 68 9.32 5.14 0.30
N GLU A 69 9.04 4.48 -0.84
CA GLU A 69 9.93 4.49 -2.02
C GLU A 69 9.12 4.62 -3.32
N VAL A 70 9.74 5.26 -4.31
CA VAL A 70 9.26 5.36 -5.69
C VAL A 70 10.44 5.00 -6.58
N VAL A 71 10.27 3.99 -7.42
CA VAL A 71 11.37 3.42 -8.23
C VAL A 71 10.97 3.28 -9.69
N ASP A 72 11.95 3.39 -10.58
CA ASP A 72 11.75 3.18 -12.03
C ASP A 72 11.85 1.70 -12.42
N ARG A 73 12.51 0.89 -11.59
CA ARG A 73 12.80 -0.51 -11.88
C ARG A 73 12.51 -1.39 -10.67
N PRO A 74 11.84 -2.53 -10.83
CA PRO A 74 11.49 -3.39 -9.71
C PRO A 74 12.67 -3.88 -8.88
N GLU A 75 13.86 -4.04 -9.49
CA GLU A 75 15.05 -4.48 -8.74
C GLU A 75 15.48 -3.48 -7.66
N GLN A 76 15.06 -2.21 -7.76
CA GLN A 76 15.34 -1.21 -6.73
C GLN A 76 14.49 -1.45 -5.47
N LEU A 77 13.25 -1.94 -5.61
CA LEU A 77 12.42 -2.37 -4.47
C LEU A 77 12.95 -3.63 -3.79
N HIS A 78 13.75 -4.43 -4.49
CA HIS A 78 14.33 -5.63 -3.92
C HIS A 78 15.08 -5.33 -2.62
N GLU A 79 15.82 -4.21 -2.57
CA GLU A 79 16.53 -3.79 -1.37
C GLU A 79 15.61 -3.52 -0.20
N ALA A 80 14.49 -2.84 -0.44
CA ALA A 80 13.48 -2.57 0.57
C ALA A 80 12.85 -3.87 1.07
N LEU A 81 12.55 -4.81 0.16
CA LEU A 81 11.77 -6.01 0.46
C LEU A 81 12.58 -7.21 0.96
N GLN A 82 13.89 -7.27 0.72
CA GLN A 82 14.75 -8.39 1.12
C GLN A 82 15.08 -8.41 2.62
N ALA A 83 15.63 -9.55 3.06
CA ALA A 83 16.15 -9.70 4.41
C ALA A 83 17.35 -8.77 4.61
N ARG A 84 17.49 -8.19 5.80
CA ARG A 84 18.61 -7.31 6.14
C ARG A 84 19.25 -7.73 7.45
N VAL A 85 20.57 -7.90 7.47
CA VAL A 85 21.34 -8.13 8.70
C VAL A 85 22.12 -6.87 9.03
N TYR A 86 21.96 -6.35 10.23
CA TYR A 86 22.61 -5.12 10.67
C TYR A 86 23.10 -5.23 12.11
N ARG A 87 24.05 -4.38 12.52
CA ARG A 87 24.54 -4.33 13.90
C ARG A 87 23.91 -3.15 14.63
N THR A 88 23.56 -3.38 15.88
CA THR A 88 23.06 -2.36 16.81
C THR A 88 24.07 -2.19 17.93
N SER A 89 24.23 -0.96 18.42
CA SER A 89 25.18 -0.65 19.51
C SER A 89 24.81 -1.32 20.83
N THR A 90 23.53 -1.65 21.03
CA THR A 90 23.00 -2.16 22.30
C THR A 90 22.69 -3.66 22.28
N ARG A 91 22.27 -4.21 21.14
CA ARG A 91 21.76 -5.59 21.03
C ARG A 91 22.53 -6.44 20.03
N GLY A 92 23.71 -5.99 19.59
CA GLY A 92 24.58 -6.73 18.70
C GLY A 92 23.98 -6.91 17.30
N ARG A 93 24.24 -8.07 16.67
CA ARG A 93 23.74 -8.39 15.32
C ARG A 93 22.24 -8.64 15.35
N ARG A 94 21.51 -8.00 14.45
CA ARG A 94 20.08 -8.15 14.25
C ARG A 94 19.77 -8.58 12.81
N ARG A 95 18.73 -9.38 12.61
CA ARG A 95 18.18 -9.78 11.31
C ARG A 95 16.75 -9.28 11.21
N GLN A 96 16.48 -8.56 10.13
CA GLN A 96 15.15 -8.26 9.66
C GLN A 96 14.80 -9.30 8.58
N PRO A 97 13.78 -10.15 8.81
CA PRO A 97 13.26 -11.05 7.79
C PRO A 97 12.74 -10.30 6.55
N PRO A 98 12.69 -10.97 5.38
CA PRO A 98 12.17 -10.36 4.16
C PRO A 98 10.66 -10.10 4.28
N ALA A 99 10.15 -9.16 3.48
CA ALA A 99 8.71 -8.98 3.34
C ALA A 99 8.08 -10.18 2.62
N ARG A 100 6.91 -10.60 3.10
CA ARG A 100 6.16 -11.79 2.63
C ARG A 100 4.91 -11.35 1.88
N PRO A 101 4.65 -11.89 0.69
CA PRO A 101 3.45 -11.56 -0.07
C PRO A 101 2.21 -12.14 0.60
N ALA A 102 1.15 -11.35 0.71
CA ALA A 102 -0.12 -11.74 1.30
C ALA A 102 -1.28 -11.70 0.30
N ALA A 103 -1.29 -10.76 -0.63
CA ALA A 103 -2.34 -10.66 -1.64
C ALA A 103 -1.84 -9.92 -2.89
N GLU A 104 -2.53 -10.13 -3.99
CA GLU A 104 -2.27 -9.56 -5.32
C GLU A 104 -3.60 -9.33 -6.03
N GLY A 105 -3.71 -8.22 -6.75
CA GLY A 105 -4.90 -7.83 -7.48
C GLY A 105 -4.65 -6.64 -8.40
N ALA A 106 -5.72 -6.06 -8.93
CA ALA A 106 -5.66 -4.79 -9.64
C ALA A 106 -6.35 -3.68 -8.84
N TYR A 107 -5.95 -2.44 -9.09
CA TYR A 107 -6.53 -1.26 -8.46
C TYR A 107 -6.97 -0.23 -9.49
N VAL A 108 -7.89 0.63 -9.05
CA VAL A 108 -8.21 1.90 -9.69
C VAL A 108 -8.14 3.03 -8.68
N ILE A 109 -7.68 4.19 -9.13
CA ILE A 109 -7.84 5.47 -8.45
C ILE A 109 -8.88 6.25 -9.23
N ALA A 110 -10.00 6.59 -8.59
CA ALA A 110 -11.09 7.29 -9.24
C ALA A 110 -11.55 8.50 -8.44
N ARG A 111 -11.84 9.60 -9.13
CA ARG A 111 -12.50 10.77 -8.55
C ARG A 111 -14.00 10.51 -8.51
N HIS A 112 -14.61 10.62 -7.34
CA HIS A 112 -16.06 10.56 -7.17
C HIS A 112 -16.50 11.77 -6.32
N ASP A 113 -17.27 12.67 -6.94
CA ASP A 113 -17.68 13.96 -6.36
C ASP A 113 -16.49 14.78 -5.83
N ASP A 114 -16.40 15.00 -4.51
CA ASP A 114 -15.31 15.74 -3.86
C ASP A 114 -14.26 14.83 -3.20
N HIS A 115 -14.30 13.53 -3.48
CA HIS A 115 -13.41 12.51 -2.93
C HIS A 115 -12.63 11.78 -4.02
N THR A 116 -11.49 11.21 -3.63
CA THR A 116 -10.77 10.23 -4.45
C THR A 116 -10.80 8.89 -3.75
N HIS A 117 -11.15 7.85 -4.48
CA HIS A 117 -11.15 6.48 -4.01
C HIS A 117 -9.93 5.73 -4.57
N LEU A 118 -9.29 4.93 -3.73
CA LEU A 118 -8.48 3.78 -4.12
C LEU A 118 -9.36 2.56 -3.94
N ALA A 119 -9.72 1.92 -5.05
CA ALA A 119 -10.45 0.67 -5.05
C ALA A 119 -9.56 -0.45 -5.60
N TYR A 120 -9.74 -1.67 -5.12
CA TYR A 120 -9.06 -2.83 -5.66
C TYR A 120 -9.95 -4.07 -5.62
N GLU A 121 -9.56 -5.05 -6.44
CA GLU A 121 -10.09 -6.40 -6.44
C GLU A 121 -8.93 -7.40 -6.51
N LEU A 122 -8.99 -8.46 -5.70
CA LEU A 122 -7.95 -9.46 -5.59
C LEU A 122 -8.06 -10.56 -6.64
N GLU A 123 -6.91 -10.93 -7.20
CA GLU A 123 -6.72 -12.17 -7.95
C GLU A 123 -6.22 -13.31 -7.04
N LEU A 124 -5.33 -12.98 -6.10
CA LEU A 124 -4.77 -13.93 -5.15
C LEU A 124 -4.77 -13.39 -3.71
N PRO A 125 -5.05 -14.26 -2.72
CA PRO A 125 -5.51 -15.64 -2.88
C PRO A 125 -6.96 -15.68 -3.40
N MET A 126 -7.31 -16.70 -4.19
CA MET A 126 -8.70 -16.93 -4.63
C MET A 126 -9.70 -17.10 -3.47
N ARG A 127 -9.21 -17.50 -2.29
CA ARG A 127 -9.98 -17.59 -1.05
C ARG A 127 -9.14 -17.03 0.08
N LEU A 128 -9.70 -16.06 0.79
CA LEU A 128 -9.04 -15.45 1.94
C LEU A 128 -8.84 -16.48 3.05
N GLY A 129 -7.70 -16.38 3.74
CA GLY A 129 -7.41 -17.13 4.94
C GLY A 129 -7.09 -16.23 6.12
N GLU A 130 -6.55 -16.84 7.17
CA GLU A 130 -6.18 -16.20 8.44
C GLU A 130 -5.33 -14.95 8.23
N ALA A 131 -4.29 -15.02 7.38
CA ALA A 131 -3.40 -13.90 7.15
C ALA A 131 -4.12 -12.68 6.56
N GLN A 132 -4.99 -12.89 5.55
CA GLN A 132 -5.73 -11.78 4.92
C GLN A 132 -6.75 -11.18 5.88
N HIS A 133 -7.49 -12.01 6.62
CA HIS A 133 -8.49 -11.53 7.58
C HIS A 133 -7.86 -10.67 8.69
N GLU A 134 -6.74 -11.11 9.28
CA GLU A 134 -6.05 -10.35 10.32
C GLU A 134 -5.39 -9.07 9.79
N LEU A 135 -4.97 -9.06 8.52
CA LEU A 135 -4.48 -7.87 7.82
C LEU A 135 -5.62 -6.95 7.33
N SER A 136 -6.88 -7.34 7.52
CA SER A 136 -8.09 -6.66 7.01
C SER A 136 -8.04 -6.43 5.50
N ILE A 137 -7.53 -7.40 4.76
CA ILE A 137 -7.55 -7.40 3.30
C ILE A 137 -8.83 -8.12 2.87
N GLU A 138 -9.68 -7.41 2.12
CA GLU A 138 -10.94 -7.92 1.60
C GLU A 138 -10.76 -8.43 0.16
N PRO A 139 -11.68 -9.24 -0.39
CA PRO A 139 -11.60 -9.66 -1.80
C PRO A 139 -11.72 -8.46 -2.75
N GLU A 140 -12.54 -7.49 -2.34
CA GLU A 140 -12.75 -6.22 -3.01
C GLU A 140 -12.91 -5.15 -1.91
N ALA A 141 -12.36 -3.96 -2.14
CA ALA A 141 -12.53 -2.85 -1.20
C ALA A 141 -12.30 -1.49 -1.85
N SER A 142 -12.95 -0.48 -1.27
CA SER A 142 -12.81 0.94 -1.60
C SER A 142 -12.40 1.75 -0.37
N TYR A 143 -11.39 2.59 -0.54
CA TYR A 143 -10.90 3.52 0.46
C TYR A 143 -10.90 4.95 -0.08
N ILE A 144 -11.47 5.89 0.67
CA ILE A 144 -11.24 7.31 0.39
C ILE A 144 -9.80 7.64 0.77
N VAL A 145 -9.06 8.23 -0.16
CA VAL A 145 -7.66 8.61 0.03
C VAL A 145 -7.50 10.11 0.03
N THR A 146 -6.97 10.63 1.14
CA THR A 146 -6.63 12.05 1.27
C THR A 146 -5.14 12.24 1.50
N VAL A 147 -4.56 13.21 0.82
CA VAL A 147 -3.15 13.59 0.95
C VAL A 147 -3.02 14.66 2.00
N LYS A 148 -2.05 14.51 2.90
CA LYS A 148 -1.69 15.56 3.87
C LYS A 148 -0.76 16.57 3.22
N ASN A 149 -1.04 17.84 3.46
CA ASN A 149 -0.16 18.93 3.05
C ASN A 149 1.16 18.87 3.84
N PRO A 150 2.32 18.67 3.22
CA PRO A 150 3.60 18.58 3.93
C PRO A 150 3.97 19.88 4.65
N GLN A 151 3.46 21.03 4.18
CA GLN A 151 3.65 22.35 4.78
C GLN A 151 2.72 22.61 5.97
N ALA A 152 1.67 21.82 6.15
CA ALA A 152 0.80 21.95 7.30
C ALA A 152 1.48 21.43 8.59
N PRO A 153 1.30 22.11 9.73
CA PRO A 153 1.83 21.63 11.00
C PRO A 153 1.16 20.32 11.39
N SER A 154 1.91 19.44 12.05
CA SER A 154 1.40 18.20 12.64
C SER A 154 1.36 18.35 14.16
N PRO A 155 0.41 17.70 14.86
CA PRO A 155 0.44 17.65 16.31
C PRO A 155 1.77 17.10 16.83
N PRO A 156 2.25 17.51 18.02
CA PRO A 156 3.46 16.95 18.62
C PRO A 156 3.38 15.42 18.72
N GLY A 157 4.45 14.74 18.28
CA GLY A 157 4.52 13.27 18.31
C GLY A 157 3.72 12.56 17.21
N VAL A 158 3.12 13.28 16.25
CA VAL A 158 2.30 12.71 15.18
C VAL A 158 2.88 13.04 13.80
N GLY A 159 2.99 12.02 12.93
CA GLY A 159 3.45 12.14 11.55
C GLY A 159 4.96 11.97 11.37
N LEU A 160 5.41 12.06 10.12
CA LEU A 160 6.82 11.90 9.76
C LEU A 160 7.70 12.99 10.39
N ALA A 161 8.96 12.63 10.70
CA ALA A 161 9.95 13.59 11.17
C ALA A 161 10.20 14.66 10.10
N ARG A 162 10.59 15.88 10.50
CA ARG A 162 10.77 17.01 9.56
C ARG A 162 11.74 16.68 8.40
N SER A 163 12.76 15.87 8.65
CA SER A 163 13.73 15.42 7.64
C SER A 163 13.16 14.45 6.61
N GLN A 164 12.05 13.79 6.93
CA GLN A 164 11.36 12.82 6.07
C GLN A 164 10.18 13.46 5.32
N LYS A 165 9.86 14.73 5.60
CA LYS A 165 8.78 15.43 4.92
C LYS A 165 9.16 15.73 3.47
N VAL A 166 8.30 15.29 2.56
CA VAL A 166 8.40 15.56 1.13
C VAL A 166 8.34 17.05 0.82
N LYS A 167 9.10 17.47 -0.20
CA LYS A 167 8.92 18.78 -0.86
C LYS A 167 8.21 18.55 -2.18
N LEU A 168 6.90 18.77 -2.20
CA LEU A 168 6.10 18.58 -3.41
C LEU A 168 6.41 19.67 -4.46
N PRO A 169 6.40 19.33 -5.76
CA PRO A 169 6.42 20.31 -6.84
C PRO A 169 5.32 21.35 -6.70
N ALA A 170 5.57 22.57 -7.17
CA ALA A 170 4.63 23.69 -7.03
C ALA A 170 3.20 23.38 -7.54
N PRO A 171 2.99 22.70 -8.69
CA PRO A 171 1.64 22.37 -9.15
C PRO A 171 0.87 21.47 -8.17
N LEU A 172 1.53 20.47 -7.58
CA LEU A 172 0.92 19.59 -6.58
C LEU A 172 0.69 20.31 -5.25
N GLN A 173 1.63 21.15 -4.84
CA GLN A 173 1.50 21.94 -3.62
C GLN A 173 0.34 22.96 -3.70
N GLN A 174 0.03 23.47 -4.89
CA GLN A 174 -1.08 24.40 -5.11
C GLN A 174 -2.46 23.74 -4.96
N LYS A 175 -2.59 22.43 -5.24
CA LYS A 175 -3.85 21.66 -5.11
C LYS A 175 -4.42 21.65 -3.69
N PHE A 176 -3.59 21.90 -2.68
CA PHE A 176 -4.08 22.04 -1.30
C PHE A 176 -4.89 23.31 -1.09
N HIS A 177 -4.69 24.38 -1.88
CA HIS A 177 -5.34 25.68 -1.69
C HIS A 177 -5.21 26.21 -0.24
N GLY A 178 -4.03 26.00 0.37
CA GLY A 178 -3.76 26.39 1.76
C GLY A 178 -4.40 25.48 2.82
N ARG A 179 -5.18 24.47 2.43
CA ARG A 179 -5.78 23.49 3.35
C ARG A 179 -4.75 22.50 3.87
N ARG A 180 -5.10 21.83 4.97
CA ARG A 180 -4.27 20.77 5.57
C ARG A 180 -4.28 19.47 4.78
N PHE A 181 -5.34 19.22 4.03
CA PHE A 181 -5.55 18.01 3.25
C PHE A 181 -6.11 18.35 1.87
N ALA A 182 -5.88 17.46 0.92
CA ALA A 182 -6.48 17.45 -0.41
C ALA A 182 -6.87 16.01 -0.77
N PRO A 183 -7.85 15.79 -1.66
CA PRO A 183 -8.06 14.47 -2.25
C PRO A 183 -6.79 14.01 -3.00
N LEU A 184 -6.63 12.70 -3.21
CA LEU A 184 -5.56 12.14 -4.02
C LEU A 184 -5.77 12.43 -5.51
N ASP A 185 -5.62 13.69 -5.88
CA ASP A 185 -5.90 14.16 -7.23
C ASP A 185 -4.98 15.33 -7.59
N PRO A 186 -3.97 15.10 -8.45
CA PRO A 186 -3.76 13.90 -9.28
C PRO A 186 -3.06 12.74 -8.55
N PRO A 187 -3.11 11.50 -9.08
CA PRO A 187 -2.35 10.35 -8.56
C PRO A 187 -0.84 10.60 -8.41
N GLY A 188 -0.28 11.55 -9.18
CA GLY A 188 1.13 11.95 -9.10
C GLY A 188 1.61 12.45 -7.74
N PHE A 189 0.74 12.70 -6.76
CA PHE A 189 1.18 12.82 -5.35
C PHE A 189 1.95 11.59 -4.86
N LEU A 190 1.58 10.40 -5.34
CA LEU A 190 2.21 9.14 -4.95
C LEU A 190 3.62 8.95 -5.54
N ASP A 191 4.01 9.75 -6.55
CA ASP A 191 5.35 9.70 -7.17
C ASP A 191 6.42 10.43 -6.35
N HIS A 192 6.10 10.80 -5.11
CA HIS A 192 7.01 11.52 -4.23
C HIS A 192 7.18 10.82 -2.88
N PRO A 193 8.36 10.22 -2.60
CA PRO A 193 8.67 9.64 -1.30
C PRO A 193 8.47 10.62 -0.15
N GLY A 194 7.90 10.14 0.96
CA GLY A 194 7.53 10.93 2.13
C GLY A 194 6.16 11.62 2.04
N THR A 195 5.38 11.37 0.98
CA THR A 195 3.98 11.83 0.90
C THR A 195 3.14 11.06 1.91
N GLU A 196 2.55 11.79 2.87
CA GLU A 196 1.65 11.24 3.89
C GLU A 196 0.20 11.23 3.39
N LEU A 197 -0.48 10.11 3.60
CA LEU A 197 -1.87 9.84 3.19
C LEU A 197 -2.71 9.46 4.41
N VAL A 198 -4.02 9.64 4.30
CA VAL A 198 -5.00 9.01 5.19
C VAL A 198 -5.91 8.14 4.32
N LEU A 199 -5.95 6.86 4.68
CA LEU A 199 -6.85 5.85 4.12
C LEU A 199 -8.08 5.75 5.04
N ILE A 200 -9.26 5.87 4.46
CA ILE A 200 -10.55 5.85 5.17
C ILE A 200 -11.39 4.73 4.56
N GLY A 201 -11.84 3.77 5.37
CA GLY A 201 -12.72 2.69 4.91
C GLY A 201 -14.04 3.23 4.35
N ALA A 202 -14.38 2.91 3.10
CA ALA A 202 -15.55 3.44 2.40
C ALA A 202 -16.59 2.37 2.07
N ALA A 203 -16.24 1.35 1.28
CA ALA A 203 -17.15 0.28 0.91
C ALA A 203 -16.45 -1.07 0.66
N HIS A 204 -17.15 -2.16 0.98
CA HIS A 204 -16.73 -3.54 0.68
C HIS A 204 -16.99 -3.92 -0.78
N ASP A 205 -17.96 -3.27 -1.43
CA ASP A 205 -18.30 -3.46 -2.85
C ASP A 205 -17.94 -2.17 -3.59
N ALA A 206 -16.69 -2.11 -4.05
CA ALA A 206 -16.11 -0.93 -4.66
C ALA A 206 -16.68 -0.66 -6.05
N SER A 207 -17.00 -1.72 -6.79
CA SER A 207 -17.57 -1.71 -8.12
C SER A 207 -18.96 -1.09 -8.11
N GLN A 208 -19.82 -1.49 -7.17
CA GLN A 208 -21.13 -0.86 -6.99
C GLN A 208 -21.02 0.59 -6.52
N GLU A 209 -20.13 0.88 -5.57
CA GLU A 209 -19.95 2.24 -5.04
C GLU A 209 -19.52 3.21 -6.15
N LEU A 210 -18.47 2.85 -6.90
CA LEU A 210 -17.88 3.70 -7.93
C LEU A 210 -18.63 3.63 -9.26
N ARG A 211 -19.49 2.61 -9.43
CA ARG A 211 -20.10 2.22 -10.71
C ARG A 211 -19.03 2.01 -11.79
N VAL A 212 -17.94 1.37 -11.38
CA VAL A 212 -16.81 0.96 -12.22
C VAL A 212 -16.81 -0.55 -12.23
N ASP A 213 -16.56 -1.13 -13.39
CA ASP A 213 -16.42 -2.57 -13.54
C ASP A 213 -14.95 -2.93 -13.25
N LEU A 214 -14.63 -3.20 -11.98
CA LEU A 214 -13.26 -3.53 -11.57
C LEU A 214 -12.81 -4.83 -12.22
N ASP A 215 -13.68 -5.84 -12.28
CA ASP A 215 -13.51 -7.09 -13.04
C ASP A 215 -13.05 -6.82 -14.48
N ALA A 216 -13.72 -5.91 -15.19
CA ALA A 216 -13.36 -5.60 -16.57
C ALA A 216 -12.04 -4.83 -16.71
N GLU A 217 -11.63 -4.04 -15.71
CA GLU A 217 -10.30 -3.42 -15.72
C GLU A 217 -9.22 -4.44 -15.33
N VAL A 218 -9.49 -5.31 -14.35
CA VAL A 218 -8.68 -6.48 -13.97
C VAL A 218 -8.40 -7.36 -15.19
N ASP A 219 -9.38 -7.66 -16.03
CA ASP A 219 -9.24 -8.56 -17.20
C ASP A 219 -8.63 -7.93 -18.46
N ARG A 220 -8.52 -6.59 -18.54
CA ARG A 220 -8.09 -5.89 -19.76
C ARG A 220 -6.56 -5.73 -19.91
N ALA A 221 -5.78 -5.86 -18.84
CA ALA A 221 -4.34 -5.62 -18.88
C ALA A 221 -3.52 -6.91 -18.99
N GLU A 222 -2.35 -6.85 -19.65
CA GLU A 222 -1.31 -7.87 -19.49
C GLU A 222 -0.76 -7.79 -18.06
N ARG A 223 -1.46 -8.43 -17.11
CA ARG A 223 -1.12 -8.39 -15.69
C ARG A 223 0.24 -8.99 -15.41
N SER A 224 0.96 -8.37 -14.47
CA SER A 224 2.19 -8.92 -13.92
C SER A 224 1.87 -9.69 -12.64
N THR A 225 2.69 -10.69 -12.30
CA THR A 225 2.55 -11.38 -11.00
C THR A 225 3.46 -10.76 -9.97
N ILE A 226 3.12 -10.77 -8.68
CA ILE A 226 3.97 -10.19 -7.63
C ILE A 226 5.44 -10.68 -7.68
N PHE A 227 5.67 -11.94 -8.10
CA PHE A 227 7.01 -12.49 -8.27
C PHE A 227 7.70 -12.03 -9.55
N GLY A 228 6.95 -11.99 -10.66
CA GLY A 228 7.46 -11.51 -11.95
C GLY A 228 7.75 -10.02 -11.93
N ASP A 229 6.80 -9.25 -11.40
CA ASP A 229 6.83 -7.80 -11.34
C ASP A 229 7.90 -7.31 -10.38
N LEU A 230 7.85 -7.74 -9.12
CA LEU A 230 8.79 -7.27 -8.09
C LEU A 230 10.16 -7.94 -8.18
N ARG A 231 10.36 -8.85 -9.15
CA ARG A 231 11.58 -9.66 -9.32
C ARG A 231 12.02 -10.33 -8.02
N ILE A 232 11.05 -10.80 -7.22
CA ILE A 232 11.30 -11.51 -5.97
C ILE A 232 11.22 -13.03 -6.18
N SER A 233 12.12 -13.75 -5.52
CA SER A 233 12.23 -15.21 -5.65
C SER A 233 11.24 -15.93 -4.75
N ARG A 234 10.48 -16.88 -5.33
CA ARG A 234 9.61 -17.82 -4.59
C ARG A 234 10.39 -18.75 -3.66
N ARG A 235 11.69 -18.96 -3.91
CA ARG A 235 12.53 -19.88 -3.11
C ARG A 235 13.03 -19.24 -1.83
N ASP A 236 13.13 -17.91 -1.80
CA ASP A 236 13.83 -17.18 -0.73
C ASP A 236 12.87 -16.59 0.30
N ARG A 237 11.56 -16.82 0.16
CA ARG A 237 10.52 -16.25 1.01
C ARG A 237 9.33 -17.21 1.16
N PRO A 238 8.70 -17.27 2.34
CA PRO A 238 7.44 -18.01 2.49
C PRO A 238 6.34 -17.44 1.58
N VAL A 239 5.62 -18.34 0.91
CA VAL A 239 4.55 -17.99 -0.05
C VAL A 239 3.16 -18.51 0.37
N ALA A 240 3.09 -19.27 1.47
CA ALA A 240 1.83 -19.77 2.02
C ALA A 240 0.79 -18.66 2.31
N PRO A 241 1.17 -17.43 2.73
CA PRO A 241 0.17 -16.38 2.92
C PRO A 241 -0.54 -16.03 1.62
N LEU A 242 0.19 -15.90 0.52
CA LEU A 242 -0.39 -15.58 -0.78
C LEU A 242 -1.20 -16.73 -1.41
N PHE A 243 -0.76 -17.98 -1.28
CA PHE A 243 -1.38 -19.11 -2.01
C PHE A 243 -2.36 -19.95 -1.17
N GLU A 244 -2.18 -19.96 0.14
CA GLU A 244 -2.97 -20.77 1.08
C GLU A 244 -3.72 -19.94 2.11
N GLY A 245 -3.47 -18.62 2.16
CA GLY A 245 -4.07 -17.70 3.12
C GLY A 245 -3.60 -17.90 4.57
N ARG A 246 -2.54 -18.67 4.80
CA ARG A 246 -2.01 -18.97 6.14
C ARG A 246 -0.76 -18.17 6.43
N TRP A 247 -0.57 -17.77 7.68
CA TRP A 247 0.68 -17.16 8.09
C TRP A 247 1.88 -18.08 7.83
N ALA A 248 3.04 -17.47 7.61
CA ALA A 248 4.33 -18.13 7.44
C ALA A 248 5.46 -17.14 7.67
#